data_AF-A0A5C4RSF5-F1
#
_entry.id   AF-A0A5C4RSF5-F1
#
_cell.length_a   1.000
_cell.length_b   1.000
_cell.length_c   1.000
_cell.angle_alpha   90.00
_cell.angle_beta   90.00
_cell.angle_gamma   90.00
#
_symmetry.space_group_name_H-M   'P 1'
#
loop_
_entity.id
_entity.type
_entity.pdbx_description
1 polymer ?
#
loop_
_entity_poly.entity_id
_entity_poly.type
_entity_poly.pdbx_seq_one_letter_code
_entity_poly.pdbx_strand_id
1 'polypeptide(L)'
;MIALWLALAEWTAWRGTALARIAEKLYGLGAIAMIGAALINGFAIDHYASSALQGGPDALRDAARVMPLAWSLNQTLAGFGVFALSGGIVAWSIDLWRGPGVLARVAATYGVVVMLGLCATFAFSAFELDVTGMAAVVLAQAFWYVTTGIVSWRHATFLGKN
;
A
#
# COMPACT_ATOMS: atom_id res chain seq x y z
N MET A 1 2.24 -9.26 -4.32
CA MET A 1 1.04 -8.79 -3.60
C MET A 1 0.15 -9.92 -3.11
N ILE A 2 -0.25 -10.89 -3.94
CA ILE A 2 -1.22 -11.94 -3.57
C ILE A 2 -0.76 -12.75 -2.34
N ALA A 3 0.48 -13.26 -2.34
CA ALA A 3 1.01 -14.02 -1.20
C ALA A 3 0.99 -13.21 0.11
N LEU A 4 1.30 -11.92 0.04
CA LEU A 4 1.35 -11.03 1.19
C LEU A 4 -0.07 -10.73 1.71
N TRP A 5 -1.03 -10.56 0.80
CA TRP A 5 -2.44 -10.43 1.14
C TRP A 5 -2.97 -11.70 1.83
N LEU A 6 -2.68 -12.88 1.28
CA LEU A 6 -3.10 -14.17 1.87
C LEU A 6 -2.51 -14.36 3.28
N ALA A 7 -1.22 -14.06 3.46
CA ALA A 7 -0.57 -14.16 4.77
C ALA A 7 -1.22 -13.23 5.82
N LEU A 8 -1.59 -12.01 5.41
CA LEU A 8 -2.26 -11.06 6.29
C LEU A 8 -3.74 -11.41 6.55
N ALA A 9 -4.41 -12.02 5.57
CA ALA A 9 -5.78 -12.54 5.72
C ALA A 9 -5.82 -13.72 6.71
N GLU A 10 -4.89 -14.66 6.59
CA GLU A 10 -4.74 -15.77 7.54
C GLU A 10 -4.42 -15.26 8.95
N TRP A 11 -3.50 -14.29 9.07
CA TRP A 11 -3.19 -13.65 10.33
C TRP A 11 -4.40 -12.92 10.94
N THR A 12 -5.21 -12.26 10.11
CA THR A 12 -6.46 -11.61 10.52
C THR A 12 -7.49 -12.62 11.02
N ALA A 13 -7.63 -13.75 10.32
CA ALA A 13 -8.52 -14.83 10.73
C ALA A 13 -8.12 -15.41 12.09
N TRP A 14 -6.82 -15.60 12.33
CA TRP A 14 -6.30 -16.07 13.62
C TRP A 14 -6.59 -15.09 14.76
N ARG A 15 -6.45 -13.77 14.53
CA ARG A 15 -6.76 -12.75 15.53
C ARG A 15 -8.24 -12.69 15.89
N GLY A 16 -9.13 -12.87 14.91
CA GLY A 16 -10.58 -12.86 15.11
C GLY A 16 -11.17 -11.51 15.54
N THR A 17 -10.39 -10.43 15.64
CA THR A 17 -10.85 -9.12 16.12
C THR A 17 -11.56 -8.33 15.02
N ALA A 18 -12.53 -7.50 15.40
CA ALA A 18 -13.22 -6.61 14.46
C ALA A 18 -12.23 -5.64 13.76
N LEU A 19 -11.20 -5.21 14.49
CA LEU A 19 -10.19 -4.29 13.97
C LEU A 19 -9.33 -4.92 12.88
N ALA A 20 -8.91 -6.19 13.08
CA ALA A 20 -8.17 -6.93 12.05
C ALA A 20 -9.01 -7.14 10.78
N ARG A 21 -10.33 -7.39 10.91
CA ARG A 21 -11.23 -7.51 9.75
C ARG A 21 -11.41 -6.19 9.00
N ILE A 22 -11.46 -5.07 9.71
CA ILE A 22 -11.49 -3.73 9.09
C ILE A 22 -10.17 -3.50 8.34
N ALA A 23 -9.05 -3.87 8.95
CA ALA A 23 -7.74 -3.74 8.35
C ALA A 23 -7.62 -4.51 7.02
N GLU A 24 -8.06 -5.77 7.00
CA GLU A 24 -8.06 -6.60 5.79
C GLU A 24 -8.89 -5.99 4.66
N LYS A 25 -10.09 -5.47 4.96
CA LYS A 25 -10.97 -4.82 3.96
C LYS A 25 -10.34 -3.55 3.39
N LEU A 26 -9.79 -2.70 4.25
CA LEU A 26 -9.09 -1.48 3.83
C LEU A 26 -7.88 -1.82 2.96
N TYR A 27 -7.12 -2.83 3.36
CA TYR A 27 -5.98 -3.30 2.62
C TYR A 27 -6.36 -3.84 1.23
N GLY A 28 -7.40 -4.68 1.15
CA GLY A 28 -7.90 -5.22 -0.12
C GLY A 28 -8.38 -4.12 -1.06
N LEU A 29 -9.13 -3.15 -0.54
CA LEU A 29 -9.59 -1.99 -1.30
C LEU A 29 -8.42 -1.14 -1.83
N GLY A 30 -7.42 -0.89 -0.99
CA GLY A 30 -6.24 -0.14 -1.38
C GLY A 30 -5.37 -0.90 -2.40
N ALA A 31 -5.26 -2.22 -2.28
CA ALA A 31 -4.54 -3.05 -3.23
C ALA A 31 -5.20 -3.02 -4.62
N ILE A 32 -6.54 -3.10 -4.69
CA ILE A 32 -7.29 -2.97 -5.96
C ILE A 32 -7.03 -1.61 -6.60
N ALA A 33 -7.06 -0.53 -5.81
CA ALA A 33 -6.74 0.80 -6.31
C ALA A 33 -5.30 0.90 -6.83
N MET A 34 -4.32 0.27 -6.16
CA MET A 34 -2.91 0.27 -6.59
C MET A 34 -2.70 -0.52 -7.86
N ILE A 35 -3.42 -1.62 -8.04
CA ILE A 35 -3.42 -2.35 -9.30
C ILE A 35 -3.96 -1.45 -10.42
N GLY A 36 -5.06 -0.72 -10.18
CA GLY A 36 -5.62 0.23 -11.14
C GLY A 36 -4.63 1.34 -11.52
N ALA A 37 -3.98 1.96 -10.52
CA ALA A 37 -2.94 2.98 -10.73
C ALA A 37 -1.78 2.41 -11.57
N ALA A 38 -1.23 1.26 -11.16
CA ALA A 38 -0.14 0.59 -11.87
C ALA A 38 -0.51 0.22 -13.31
N LEU A 39 -1.77 -0.15 -13.58
CA LEU A 39 -2.25 -0.42 -14.93
C LEU A 39 -2.26 0.84 -15.81
N ILE A 40 -2.72 1.97 -15.27
CA ILE A 40 -2.73 3.23 -16.00
C ILE A 40 -1.29 3.67 -16.29
N ASN A 41 -0.44 3.67 -15.26
CA ASN A 41 0.92 4.16 -15.38
C ASN A 41 1.81 3.27 -16.27
N GLY A 42 1.77 1.95 -16.07
CA GLY A 42 2.68 1.01 -16.74
C GLY A 42 2.18 0.44 -18.07
N PHE A 43 0.89 0.57 -18.38
CA PHE A 43 0.35 0.08 -19.66
C PHE A 43 -0.35 1.17 -20.46
N ALA A 44 -1.29 1.89 -19.86
CA ALA A 44 -2.09 2.85 -20.64
C ALA A 44 -1.26 4.04 -21.14
N ILE A 45 -0.46 4.66 -20.25
CA ILE A 45 0.42 5.79 -20.58
C ILE A 45 1.49 5.37 -21.59
N ASP A 46 2.19 4.26 -21.32
CA ASP A 46 3.25 3.75 -22.21
C ASP A 46 2.73 3.38 -23.59
N HIS A 47 1.57 2.71 -23.66
CA HIS A 47 0.93 2.37 -24.93
C HIS A 47 0.52 3.62 -25.73
N TYR A 48 -0.09 4.61 -25.06
CA TYR A 48 -0.47 5.87 -25.72
C TYR A 48 0.74 6.67 -26.19
N ALA A 49 1.79 6.78 -25.38
CA ALA A 49 3.02 7.48 -25.73
C ALA A 49 3.70 6.82 -26.94
N SER A 50 3.83 5.49 -26.93
CA SER A 50 4.44 4.75 -28.04
C SER A 50 3.65 4.89 -29.35
N SER A 51 2.32 4.89 -29.28
CA SER A 51 1.43 5.06 -30.44
C SER A 51 1.48 6.49 -30.99
N ALA A 52 1.52 7.50 -30.10
CA ALA A 52 1.60 8.91 -30.49
C ALA A 52 2.91 9.24 -31.22
N LEU A 53 4.03 8.66 -30.79
CA LEU A 53 5.34 8.81 -31.45
C LEU A 53 5.33 8.24 -32.88
N GLN A 54 4.55 7.18 -33.13
CA GLN A 54 4.42 6.57 -34.46
C GLN A 54 3.41 7.29 -35.36
N GLY A 55 2.41 7.97 -34.79
CA GLY A 55 1.31 8.62 -35.52
C GLY A 55 1.60 10.02 -36.06
N GLY A 56 2.75 10.60 -35.77
CA GLY A 56 3.15 11.93 -36.26
C GLY A 56 2.64 13.12 -35.41
N PRO A 57 2.80 14.37 -35.91
CA PRO A 57 2.61 15.59 -35.10
C PRO A 57 1.21 15.79 -34.53
N ASP A 58 0.17 15.37 -35.24
CA ASP A 58 -1.22 15.52 -34.77
C ASP A 58 -1.55 14.51 -33.66
N ALA A 59 -1.08 13.26 -33.78
CA ALA A 59 -1.22 12.25 -32.73
C ALA A 59 -0.50 12.65 -31.44
N LEU A 60 0.65 13.33 -31.54
CA LEU A 60 1.34 13.90 -30.38
C LEU A 60 0.54 15.00 -29.69
N ARG A 61 -0.15 15.86 -30.44
CA ARG A 61 -1.01 16.91 -29.85
C ARG A 61 -2.22 16.31 -29.14
N ASP A 62 -2.82 15.27 -29.69
CA ASP A 62 -3.93 14.58 -29.05
C ASP A 62 -3.48 13.86 -27.78
N ALA A 63 -2.33 13.17 -27.83
CA ALA A 63 -1.74 12.54 -26.65
C ALA A 63 -1.44 13.56 -25.54
N ALA A 64 -0.91 14.74 -25.90
CA ALA A 64 -0.63 15.80 -24.93
C ALA A 64 -1.88 16.31 -24.19
N ARG A 65 -3.08 16.14 -24.75
CA ARG A 65 -4.36 16.50 -24.11
C ARG A 65 -4.88 15.41 -23.17
N VAL A 66 -4.63 14.14 -23.51
CA VAL A 66 -5.13 12.98 -22.76
C VAL A 66 -4.18 12.59 -21.62
N MET A 67 -2.87 12.80 -21.79
CA MET A 67 -1.85 12.41 -20.81
C MET A 67 -2.05 13.02 -19.42
N PRO A 68 -2.41 14.31 -19.26
CA PRO A 68 -2.67 14.89 -17.94
C PRO A 68 -3.87 14.25 -17.24
N LEU A 69 -4.89 13.85 -17.99
CA LEU A 69 -6.05 13.15 -17.43
C LEU A 69 -5.66 11.74 -16.95
N ALA A 70 -4.94 10.98 -17.77
CA ALA A 70 -4.42 9.67 -17.37
C ALA A 70 -3.53 9.75 -16.13
N TRP A 71 -2.64 10.75 -16.08
CA TRP A 71 -1.80 11.02 -14.92
C TRP A 71 -2.61 11.35 -13.66
N SER A 72 -3.61 12.23 -13.79
CA SER A 72 -4.49 12.61 -12.67
C SER A 72 -5.30 11.41 -12.14
N LEU A 73 -5.81 10.56 -13.02
CA LEU A 73 -6.49 9.32 -12.64
C LEU A 73 -5.53 8.36 -11.91
N ASN A 74 -4.30 8.20 -12.42
CA ASN A 74 -3.27 7.42 -11.76
C ASN A 74 -2.97 7.97 -10.35
N GLN A 75 -2.70 9.27 -10.22
CA GLN A 75 -2.39 9.91 -8.94
C GLN A 75 -3.55 9.81 -7.93
N THR A 76 -4.80 9.91 -8.41
CA THR A 76 -5.98 9.77 -7.55
C THR A 76 -6.11 8.34 -7.02
N LEU A 77 -5.95 7.34 -7.90
CA LEU A 77 -5.97 5.93 -7.49
C LEU A 77 -4.80 5.59 -6.57
N ALA A 78 -3.59 6.08 -6.91
CA ALA A 78 -2.36 6.01 -6.12
C ALA A 78 -2.58 6.55 -4.70
N GLY A 79 -3.08 7.78 -4.60
CA GLY A 79 -3.37 8.41 -3.32
C GLY A 79 -4.39 7.63 -2.51
N PHE A 80 -5.51 7.26 -3.12
CA PHE A 80 -6.55 6.49 -2.44
C PHE A 80 -6.03 5.14 -1.93
N GLY A 81 -5.27 4.41 -2.74
CA GLY A 81 -4.71 3.14 -2.30
C GLY A 81 -3.65 3.29 -1.22
N VAL A 82 -2.82 4.34 -1.23
CA VAL A 82 -1.90 4.64 -0.12
C VAL A 82 -2.68 4.89 1.16
N PHE A 83 -3.73 5.72 1.16
CA PHE A 83 -4.55 5.95 2.34
C PHE A 83 -5.22 4.67 2.85
N ALA A 84 -5.80 3.86 1.96
CA ALA A 84 -6.48 2.63 2.33
C ALA A 84 -5.52 1.56 2.87
N LEU A 85 -4.38 1.33 2.21
CA LEU A 85 -3.34 0.40 2.66
C LEU A 85 -2.76 0.85 4.02
N SER A 86 -2.43 2.13 4.15
CA SER A 86 -1.95 2.71 5.41
C SER A 86 -2.97 2.60 6.54
N GLY A 87 -4.25 2.87 6.25
CA GLY A 87 -5.33 2.68 7.21
C GLY A 87 -5.46 1.22 7.68
N GLY A 88 -5.30 0.27 6.75
CA GLY A 88 -5.22 -1.16 7.09
C GLY A 88 -4.05 -1.48 8.02
N ILE A 89 -2.86 -1.00 7.69
CA ILE A 89 -1.66 -1.21 8.51
C ILE A 89 -1.80 -0.57 9.90
N VAL A 90 -2.37 0.63 10.01
CA VAL A 90 -2.64 1.28 11.30
C VAL A 90 -3.60 0.43 12.13
N ALA A 91 -4.69 -0.06 11.54
CA ALA A 91 -5.65 -0.91 12.24
C ALA A 91 -5.01 -2.22 12.73
N TRP A 92 -4.22 -2.91 11.89
CA TRP A 92 -3.44 -4.07 12.32
C TRP A 92 -2.42 -3.75 13.40
N SER A 93 -1.78 -2.58 13.34
CA SER A 93 -0.79 -2.15 14.31
C SER A 93 -1.41 -1.86 15.68
N ILE A 94 -2.58 -1.24 15.71
CA ILE A 94 -3.35 -1.02 16.95
C ILE A 94 -3.78 -2.37 17.55
N ASP A 95 -4.18 -3.35 16.73
CA ASP A 95 -4.45 -4.71 17.20
C ASP A 95 -3.18 -5.39 17.76
N LEU A 96 -2.03 -5.13 17.13
CA LEU A 96 -0.73 -5.66 17.54
C LEU A 96 -0.30 -5.23 18.93
N TRP A 97 -0.69 -4.03 19.41
CA TRP A 97 -0.47 -3.60 20.79
C TRP A 97 -1.12 -4.48 21.85
N ARG A 98 -2.16 -5.24 21.50
CA ARG A 98 -2.81 -6.20 22.43
C ARG A 98 -1.99 -7.48 22.63
N GLY A 99 -1.00 -7.73 21.77
CA GLY A 99 -0.13 -8.90 21.86
C GLY A 99 0.99 -8.72 22.89
N PRO A 100 1.44 -9.81 23.55
CA PRO A 100 2.59 -9.76 24.43
C PRO A 100 3.91 -9.69 23.64
N GLY A 101 4.91 -8.99 24.21
CA GLY A 101 6.27 -8.91 23.69
C GLY A 101 6.71 -7.52 23.22
N VAL A 102 7.98 -7.18 23.49
CA VAL A 102 8.57 -5.87 23.12
C VAL A 102 8.56 -5.66 21.61
N LEU A 103 8.87 -6.71 20.83
CA LEU A 103 8.91 -6.62 19.37
C LEU A 103 7.53 -6.30 18.75
N ALA A 104 6.44 -6.86 19.31
CA ALA A 104 5.08 -6.55 18.88
C ALA A 104 4.74 -5.07 19.11
N ARG A 105 5.17 -4.51 20.27
CA ARG A 105 4.98 -3.09 20.56
C ARG A 105 5.79 -2.17 19.64
N VAL A 106 7.04 -2.53 19.33
CA VAL A 106 7.88 -1.78 18.40
C VAL A 106 7.27 -1.77 17.00
N ALA A 107 6.89 -2.94 16.48
CA ALA A 107 6.25 -3.06 15.16
C ALA A 107 4.92 -2.29 15.09
N ALA A 108 4.13 -2.34 16.17
CA ALA A 108 2.87 -1.60 16.27
C ALA A 108 3.10 -0.08 16.26
N THR A 109 4.02 0.42 17.09
CA THR A 109 4.32 1.85 17.14
C THR A 109 4.89 2.34 15.82
N TYR A 110 5.80 1.58 15.20
CA TYR A 110 6.32 1.89 13.87
C TYR A 110 5.20 1.98 12.84
N GLY A 111 4.33 0.98 12.77
CA GLY A 111 3.22 0.94 11.82
C GLY A 111 2.24 2.10 11.98
N VAL A 112 1.93 2.51 13.22
CA VAL A 112 1.08 3.68 13.46
C VAL A 112 1.78 4.97 13.04
N VAL A 113 2.99 5.22 13.54
CA VAL A 113 3.69 6.50 13.34
C VAL A 113 4.04 6.70 11.87
N VAL A 114 4.61 5.69 11.21
CA VAL A 114 5.09 5.82 9.83
C VAL A 114 3.93 5.92 8.85
N MET A 115 2.89 5.11 9.00
CA MET A 115 1.77 5.13 8.05
C MET A 115 0.92 6.40 8.19
N LEU A 116 0.72 6.90 9.41
CA LEU A 116 0.10 8.21 9.62
C LEU A 116 1.00 9.34 9.09
N GLY A 117 2.31 9.23 9.30
CA GLY A 117 3.29 10.18 8.75
C GLY A 117 3.24 10.25 7.23
N LEU A 118 3.20 9.11 6.53
CA LEU A 118 3.06 9.03 5.08
C LEU A 118 1.74 9.62 4.58
N CYS A 119 0.62 9.28 5.23
CA CYS A 119 -0.67 9.85 4.92
C CYS A 119 -0.70 11.37 5.11
N ALA A 120 -0.11 11.88 6.20
CA ALA A 120 -0.05 13.31 6.47
C ALA A 120 0.83 14.03 5.45
N THR A 121 2.03 13.52 5.19
CA THR A 121 2.95 14.12 4.21
C THR A 121 2.36 14.14 2.80
N PHE A 122 1.61 13.11 2.41
CA PHE A 122 0.86 13.12 1.15
C PHE A 122 -0.32 14.11 1.17
N ALA A 123 -1.11 14.15 2.24
CA ALA A 123 -2.25 15.07 2.39
C ALA A 123 -1.84 16.55 2.33
N PHE A 124 -0.67 16.88 2.88
CA PHE A 124 -0.11 18.23 2.83
C PHE A 124 0.65 18.53 1.52
N SER A 125 0.56 17.65 0.51
CA SER A 125 1.24 17.80 -0.78
C SER A 125 2.75 17.99 -0.65
N ALA A 126 3.37 17.41 0.38
CA ALA A 126 4.81 17.51 0.60
C ALA A 126 5.62 16.62 -0.36
N PHE A 127 4.98 15.66 -1.01
CA PHE A 127 5.54 14.86 -2.10
C PHE A 127 4.42 14.35 -3.02
N GLU A 128 4.73 14.21 -4.31
CA GLU A 128 3.87 13.54 -5.28
C GLU A 128 4.11 12.03 -5.23
N LEU A 129 3.12 11.21 -5.61
CA LEU A 129 3.32 9.77 -5.77
C LEU A 129 3.98 9.49 -7.12
N ASP A 130 5.13 10.11 -7.32
CA ASP A 130 6.07 9.77 -8.36
C ASP A 130 6.83 8.48 -7.98
N VAL A 131 7.78 8.07 -8.82
CA VAL A 131 8.57 6.85 -8.59
C VAL A 131 9.30 6.88 -7.23
N THR A 132 9.80 8.04 -6.82
CA THR A 132 10.55 8.21 -5.59
C THR A 132 9.64 8.16 -4.37
N GLY A 133 8.53 8.91 -4.40
CA GLY A 133 7.50 8.93 -3.36
C GLY A 133 6.88 7.56 -3.16
N MET A 134 6.52 6.87 -4.25
CA MET A 134 6.00 5.51 -4.17
C MET A 134 7.03 4.51 -3.65
N ALA A 135 8.31 4.63 -4.04
CA ALA A 135 9.36 3.77 -3.51
C ALA A 135 9.50 3.93 -1.98
N ALA A 136 9.44 5.16 -1.47
CA ALA A 136 9.46 5.41 -0.02
C ALA A 136 8.28 4.77 0.71
N VAL A 137 7.06 4.90 0.16
CA VAL A 137 5.86 4.24 0.72
C VAL A 137 6.02 2.73 0.74
N VAL A 138 6.45 2.13 -0.37
CA VAL A 138 6.63 0.68 -0.48
C VAL A 138 7.70 0.17 0.49
N LEU A 139 8.83 0.85 0.62
CA LEU A 139 9.88 0.48 1.56
C LEU A 139 9.41 0.57 3.02
N ALA A 140 8.67 1.63 3.36
CA ALA A 140 8.10 1.80 4.70
C ALA A 140 7.11 0.66 5.04
N GLN A 141 6.25 0.28 4.09
CA GLN A 141 5.31 -0.83 4.23
C GLN A 141 6.04 -2.18 4.30
N ALA A 142 7.06 -2.38 3.46
CA ALA A 142 7.87 -3.60 3.45
C ALA A 142 8.55 -3.84 4.79
N PHE A 143 9.13 -2.80 5.39
CA PHE A 143 9.71 -2.90 6.72
C PHE A 143 8.67 -3.33 7.77
N TRP A 144 7.46 -2.76 7.72
CA TRP A 144 6.38 -3.19 8.59
C TRP A 144 6.04 -4.68 8.39
N TYR A 145 5.88 -5.15 7.14
CA TYR A 145 5.59 -6.57 6.86
C TYR A 145 6.67 -7.51 7.40
N VAL A 146 7.94 -7.14 7.25
CA VAL A 146 9.05 -7.95 7.79
C VAL A 146 8.96 -8.03 9.31
N THR A 147 8.78 -6.89 9.98
CA THR A 147 8.70 -6.87 11.45
C THR A 147 7.51 -7.66 11.98
N THR A 148 6.33 -7.54 11.36
CA THR A 148 5.14 -8.29 11.77
C THR A 148 5.26 -9.78 11.44
N GLY A 149 5.89 -10.14 10.30
CA GLY A 149 6.23 -11.52 9.97
C GLY A 149 7.12 -12.18 11.03
N ILE A 150 8.14 -11.46 11.53
CA ILE A 150 9.01 -11.96 12.61
C ILE A 150 8.21 -12.14 13.92
N VAL A 151 7.32 -11.19 14.25
CA VAL A 151 6.46 -11.30 15.45
C VAL A 151 5.57 -12.54 15.35
N SER A 152 4.90 -12.74 14.21
CA SER A 152 4.02 -13.88 13.97
C SER A 152 4.77 -15.21 13.98
N TRP A 153 5.96 -15.27 13.38
CA TRP A 153 6.79 -16.48 13.39
C TRP A 153 7.22 -16.87 14.82
N ARG A 154 7.65 -15.89 15.62
CA ARG A 154 8.03 -16.16 17.02
C ARG A 154 6.84 -16.69 17.83
N HIS A 155 5.66 -16.11 17.67
CA HIS A 155 4.43 -16.60 18.30
C HIS A 155 4.09 -18.04 17.88
N ALA A 156 4.18 -18.37 16.59
CA ALA A 156 3.94 -19.73 16.10
C ALA A 156 4.94 -20.76 16.68
N THR A 157 6.22 -20.40 16.77
CA THR A 157 7.25 -21.28 17.37
C THR A 157 7.08 -21.52 18.87
N PHE A 158 6.40 -20.62 19.58
CA PHE A 158 6.06 -20.82 20.99
C PHE A 158 4.87 -21.76 21.19
N LEU A 159 3.90 -21.76 20.28
CA LEU A 159 2.72 -22.63 20.36
C LEU A 159 2.99 -24.07 19.90
N GLY A 160 3.94 -24.29 18.98
CA GLY A 160 4.35 -25.63 18.52
C GLY A 160 5.29 -26.39 19.47
N LYS A 161 5.55 -25.87 20.67
CA LYS A 161 6.40 -26.50 21.71
C LYS A 161 5.61 -27.05 22.90
N ASN A 162 4.28 -27.06 22.83
CA ASN A 162 3.39 -27.75 23.77
C ASN A 162 2.78 -28.98 23.10
#